data_AF-A0A6I2L4B7-F1
#
_entry.id   AF-A0A6I2L4B7-F1
#
_cell.length_a   1.000
_cell.length_b   1.000
_cell.length_c   1.000
_cell.angle_alpha   90.00
_cell.angle_beta   90.00
_cell.angle_gamma   90.00
#
_symmetry.space_group_name_H-M   'P 1'
#
loop_
_entity.id
_entity.type
_entity.pdbx_description
1 polymer ?
#
loop_
_entity_poly.entity_id
_entity_poly.type
_entity_poly.pdbx_seq_one_letter_code
_entity_poly.pdbx_strand_id
1 'polypeptide(L)'
;MGNRKTLGQTVLDLFGNLGNLLAEANLPEGTVRAYLFGGCAVHMYVNSRLSVDIDAEFDYNLIHREDVLLALSRLRPIDFEHPGLGPFLLDLDPRFTTTLCPLHVDYQDRAVQLELGQRNTVPLTVWLPSPLDLAISKLGRFSTVDIDDILLLLKQPGACWAEFERLAMESSQYYVGPDLAGAIAHLKWRYQERGDDDFGD
;
A
#
# COMPACT_ATOMS: atom_id res chain seq x y z
N MET A 1 -16.32 17.81 -21.14
CA MET A 1 -15.35 16.69 -21.17
C MET A 1 -14.92 16.50 -19.73
N GLY A 2 -15.53 15.54 -19.02
CA GLY A 2 -15.26 15.34 -17.59
C GLY A 2 -13.81 14.96 -17.39
N ASN A 3 -13.14 15.58 -16.41
CA ASN A 3 -11.75 15.30 -16.07
C ASN A 3 -11.64 13.81 -15.68
N ARG A 4 -11.01 12.97 -16.51
CA ARG A 4 -10.83 11.53 -16.19
C ARG A 4 -9.86 11.42 -15.02
N LYS A 5 -10.32 10.85 -13.90
CA LYS A 5 -9.49 10.59 -12.73
C LYS A 5 -8.61 9.36 -12.98
N THR A 6 -7.32 9.50 -12.69
CA THR A 6 -6.38 8.36 -12.64
C THR A 6 -6.64 7.52 -11.40
N LEU A 7 -6.21 6.25 -11.38
CA LEU A 7 -6.35 5.39 -10.20
C LEU A 7 -5.71 6.04 -8.96
N GLY A 8 -4.49 6.58 -9.07
CA GLY A 8 -3.85 7.31 -7.96
C GLY A 8 -4.69 8.47 -7.42
N GLN A 9 -5.30 9.28 -8.29
CA GLN A 9 -6.22 10.35 -7.86
C GLN A 9 -7.47 9.79 -7.17
N THR A 10 -8.05 8.72 -7.71
CA THR A 10 -9.24 8.06 -7.12
C THR A 10 -8.94 7.49 -5.73
N VAL A 11 -7.74 6.92 -5.51
CA VAL A 11 -7.28 6.46 -4.19
C VAL A 11 -7.21 7.63 -3.21
N LEU A 12 -6.59 8.75 -3.60
CA LEU A 12 -6.49 9.93 -2.76
C LEU A 12 -7.87 10.53 -2.44
N ASP A 13 -8.78 10.54 -3.42
CA ASP A 13 -10.16 11.01 -3.23
C ASP A 13 -10.94 10.13 -2.23
N LEU A 14 -10.73 8.81 -2.26
CA LEU A 14 -11.37 7.89 -1.31
C LEU A 14 -10.90 8.17 0.12
N PHE A 15 -9.60 8.36 0.33
CA PHE A 15 -9.11 8.78 1.64
C PHE A 15 -9.54 10.19 2.02
N GLY A 16 -9.63 11.13 1.07
CA GLY A 16 -10.19 12.46 1.32
C GLY A 16 -11.64 12.39 1.81
N ASN A 17 -12.46 11.51 1.22
CA ASN A 17 -13.83 11.26 1.68
C ASN A 17 -13.86 10.66 3.08
N LEU A 18 -12.97 9.71 3.39
CA LEU A 18 -12.84 9.17 4.75
C LEU A 18 -12.43 10.26 5.75
N GLY A 19 -11.46 11.11 5.38
CA GLY A 19 -11.04 12.25 6.19
C GLY A 19 -12.19 13.20 6.50
N ASN A 20 -13.06 13.48 5.53
CA ASN A 20 -14.27 14.29 5.72
C ASN A 20 -15.26 13.61 6.69
N LEU A 21 -15.49 12.30 6.56
CA LEU A 21 -16.36 11.56 7.49
C LEU A 21 -15.84 11.56 8.93
N LEU A 22 -14.52 11.46 9.10
CA LEU A 22 -13.89 11.57 10.42
C LEU A 22 -13.98 13.00 10.98
N ALA A 23 -13.88 14.02 10.12
CA ALA A 23 -14.05 15.42 10.52
C ALA A 23 -15.51 15.72 10.92
N GLU A 24 -16.50 15.16 10.24
CA GLU A 24 -17.92 15.24 10.64
C GLU A 24 -18.17 14.63 12.03
N ALA A 25 -17.39 13.62 12.41
CA ALA A 25 -17.39 13.03 13.75
C ALA A 25 -16.61 13.85 14.80
N ASN A 26 -16.08 15.02 14.43
CA ASN A 26 -15.29 15.92 15.29
C ASN A 26 -14.02 15.29 15.87
N LEU A 27 -13.38 14.37 15.14
CA LEU A 27 -12.08 13.86 15.56
C LEU A 27 -11.00 14.96 15.45
N PRO A 28 -10.04 15.01 16.39
CA PRO A 28 -8.90 15.91 16.27
C PRO A 28 -8.04 15.63 15.04
N GLU A 29 -7.23 16.61 14.63
CA GLU A 29 -6.25 16.45 13.57
C GLU A 29 -5.25 15.33 13.88
N GLY A 30 -4.89 14.54 12.86
CA GLY A 30 -3.87 13.49 12.99
C GLY A 30 -4.27 12.31 13.89
N THR A 31 -5.53 12.20 14.27
CA THR A 31 -6.06 11.13 15.12
C THR A 31 -5.93 9.75 14.48
N VAL A 32 -6.07 9.68 13.15
CA VAL A 32 -6.07 8.44 12.41
C VAL A 32 -4.94 8.44 11.39
N ARG A 33 -4.15 7.36 11.39
CA ARG A 33 -3.16 7.07 10.35
C ARG A 33 -3.64 5.88 9.55
N ALA A 34 -3.72 6.02 8.24
CA ALA A 34 -3.96 4.91 7.32
C ALA A 34 -2.66 4.54 6.61
N TYR A 35 -2.24 3.28 6.67
CA TYR A 35 -1.12 2.76 5.91
C TYR A 35 -1.65 2.00 4.69
N LEU A 36 -1.32 2.46 3.50
CA LEU A 36 -1.80 1.90 2.23
C LEU A 36 -0.92 0.72 1.79
N PHE A 37 -1.55 -0.41 1.51
CA PHE A 37 -0.91 -1.65 1.05
C PHE A 37 -1.50 -2.13 -0.29
N GLY A 38 -1.10 -3.32 -0.70
CA GLY A 38 -1.73 -4.01 -1.83
C GLY A 38 -1.38 -3.42 -3.19
N GLY A 39 -2.24 -3.69 -4.17
CA GLY A 39 -2.03 -3.24 -5.55
C GLY A 39 -2.14 -1.73 -5.71
N CYS A 40 -3.00 -1.08 -4.92
CA CYS A 40 -3.11 0.37 -4.91
C CYS A 40 -1.83 1.04 -4.37
N ALA A 41 -1.20 0.50 -3.33
CA ALA A 41 0.10 1.00 -2.86
C ALA A 41 1.20 0.88 -3.92
N VAL A 42 1.28 -0.27 -4.60
CA VAL A 42 2.22 -0.47 -5.71
C VAL A 42 1.97 0.54 -6.82
N HIS A 43 0.70 0.79 -7.18
CA HIS A 43 0.33 1.79 -8.18
C HIS A 43 0.90 3.17 -7.87
N MET A 44 0.91 3.59 -6.59
CA MET A 44 1.46 4.89 -6.20
C MET A 44 2.96 5.03 -6.50
N TYR A 45 3.71 3.92 -6.56
CA TYR A 45 5.13 3.92 -6.96
C TYR A 45 5.33 3.76 -8.46
N VAL A 46 4.59 2.86 -9.12
CA VAL A 46 4.95 2.37 -10.46
C VAL A 46 4.00 2.85 -11.56
N ASN A 47 2.84 3.43 -11.19
CA ASN A 47 1.79 3.98 -12.06
C ASN A 47 1.25 3.02 -13.16
N SER A 48 1.59 1.73 -13.10
CA SER A 48 1.22 0.73 -14.11
C SER A 48 0.39 -0.42 -13.55
N ARG A 49 0.36 -0.57 -12.22
CA ARG A 49 -0.39 -1.63 -11.55
C ARG A 49 -1.84 -1.23 -11.34
N LEU A 50 -2.78 -1.99 -11.90
CA LEU A 50 -4.22 -1.80 -11.64
C LEU A 50 -4.67 -2.69 -10.48
N SER A 51 -5.46 -2.10 -9.57
CA SER A 51 -6.18 -2.77 -8.50
C SER A 51 -7.42 -1.95 -8.15
N VAL A 52 -8.48 -2.63 -7.72
CA VAL A 52 -9.75 -2.03 -7.32
C VAL A 52 -10.03 -2.16 -5.83
N ASP A 53 -9.17 -2.89 -5.13
CA ASP A 53 -9.24 -3.10 -3.69
C ASP A 53 -8.21 -2.18 -3.03
N ILE A 54 -8.68 -1.31 -2.15
CA ILE A 54 -7.81 -0.54 -1.26
C ILE A 54 -7.58 -1.37 -0.01
N ASP A 55 -6.36 -1.87 0.10
CA ASP A 55 -5.84 -2.51 1.29
C ASP A 55 -5.27 -1.43 2.21
N ALA A 56 -5.87 -1.20 3.37
CA ALA A 56 -5.35 -0.23 4.33
C ALA A 56 -5.43 -0.72 5.77
N GLU A 57 -4.35 -0.48 6.51
CA GLU A 57 -4.33 -0.63 7.95
C GLU A 57 -4.58 0.73 8.61
N PHE A 58 -5.35 0.74 9.70
CA PHE A 58 -5.67 1.96 10.43
C PHE A 58 -5.09 1.91 11.84
N ASP A 59 -4.27 2.90 12.18
CA ASP A 59 -3.74 3.16 13.51
C ASP A 59 -4.44 4.38 14.12
N TYR A 60 -5.03 4.19 15.30
CA TYR A 60 -5.77 5.20 16.05
C TYR A 60 -5.92 4.77 17.52
N ASN A 61 -6.11 5.75 18.41
CA ASN A 61 -6.38 5.46 19.82
C ASN A 61 -7.77 4.81 19.98
N LEU A 62 -7.87 3.77 20.80
CA LEU A 62 -9.10 3.01 21.06
C LEU A 62 -10.29 3.88 21.52
N ILE A 63 -10.03 5.03 22.13
CA ILE A 63 -11.09 5.98 22.50
C ILE A 63 -11.90 6.48 21.29
N HIS A 64 -11.34 6.44 20.09
CA HIS A 64 -11.98 6.87 18.84
C HIS A 64 -12.50 5.69 18.00
N ARG A 65 -12.43 4.47 18.52
CA ARG A 65 -12.74 3.25 17.75
C ARG A 65 -14.14 3.28 17.15
N GLU A 66 -15.14 3.65 17.92
CA GLU A 66 -16.54 3.66 17.45
C GLU A 66 -16.74 4.66 16.32
N ASP A 67 -16.18 5.87 16.46
CA ASP A 67 -16.26 6.91 15.43
C ASP A 67 -15.55 6.49 14.14
N VAL A 68 -14.36 5.88 14.24
CA VAL A 68 -13.61 5.39 13.08
C VAL A 68 -14.38 4.27 12.38
N LEU A 69 -14.91 3.30 13.12
CA LEU A 69 -15.70 2.21 12.54
C LEU A 69 -16.99 2.73 11.88
N LEU A 70 -17.64 3.73 12.47
CA LEU A 70 -18.82 4.36 11.89
C LEU A 70 -18.46 5.09 10.59
N ALA A 71 -17.37 5.86 10.56
CA ALA A 71 -16.89 6.53 9.35
C ALA A 71 -16.56 5.52 8.24
N LEU A 72 -15.84 4.44 8.56
CA LEU A 72 -15.54 3.37 7.61
C LEU A 72 -16.81 2.70 7.07
N SER A 73 -17.82 2.45 7.92
CA SER A 73 -19.09 1.85 7.48
C SER A 73 -19.91 2.76 6.55
N ARG A 74 -19.68 4.08 6.61
CA ARG A 74 -20.33 5.10 5.78
C ARG A 74 -19.54 5.41 4.50
N LEU A 75 -18.28 4.98 4.43
CA LEU A 75 -17.42 5.20 3.27
C LEU A 75 -18.03 4.51 2.05
N ARG A 76 -18.06 5.23 0.93
CA ARG A 76 -18.63 4.73 -0.31
C ARG A 76 -17.52 4.43 -1.31
N PRO A 77 -17.65 3.34 -2.09
CA PRO A 77 -16.74 3.09 -3.20
C PRO A 77 -16.79 4.26 -4.21
N ILE A 78 -15.70 4.47 -4.95
CA ILE A 78 -15.58 5.53 -5.95
C ILE A 78 -15.43 4.93 -7.35
N ASP A 79 -16.27 5.40 -8.28
CA ASP A 79 -16.15 5.05 -9.70
C ASP A 79 -14.95 5.77 -10.35
N PHE A 80 -14.23 5.06 -11.22
CA PHE A 80 -13.26 5.66 -12.12
C PHE A 80 -13.23 4.97 -13.48
N GLU A 81 -12.69 5.68 -14.48
CA GLU A 81 -12.60 5.19 -15.87
C GLU A 81 -11.15 4.88 -16.22
N HIS A 82 -10.85 3.60 -16.44
CA HIS A 82 -9.53 3.18 -16.86
C HIS A 82 -9.37 3.29 -18.39
N PRO A 83 -8.30 3.90 -18.90
CA PRO A 83 -8.02 3.94 -20.33
C PRO A 83 -7.99 2.53 -20.95
N GLY A 84 -8.86 2.26 -21.92
CA GLY A 84 -8.89 1.00 -22.66
C GLY A 84 -9.55 -0.18 -21.94
N LEU A 85 -9.88 -0.07 -20.65
CA LEU A 85 -10.55 -1.14 -19.90
C LEU A 85 -11.96 -0.74 -19.43
N GLY A 86 -12.29 0.55 -19.41
CA GLY A 86 -13.63 1.05 -19.07
C GLY A 86 -13.82 1.31 -17.57
N PRO A 87 -15.07 1.30 -17.08
CA PRO A 87 -15.39 1.71 -15.71
C PRO A 87 -15.00 0.65 -14.67
N PHE A 88 -14.49 1.12 -13.54
CA PHE A 88 -14.17 0.34 -12.35
C PHE A 88 -14.71 1.01 -11.09
N LEU A 89 -14.95 0.19 -10.07
CA LEU A 89 -15.36 0.64 -8.75
C LEU A 89 -14.21 0.38 -7.77
N LEU A 90 -13.64 1.43 -7.21
CA LEU A 90 -12.59 1.35 -6.19
C LEU A 90 -13.24 1.28 -4.80
N ASP A 91 -12.92 0.25 -4.03
CA ASP A 91 -13.52 0.03 -2.70
C ASP A 91 -12.45 -0.30 -1.65
N LEU A 92 -12.71 0.03 -0.40
CA LEU A 92 -11.86 -0.35 0.73
C LEU A 92 -12.13 -1.81 1.10
N ASP A 93 -11.10 -2.66 1.19
CA ASP A 93 -11.29 -4.02 1.69
C ASP A 93 -11.39 -4.02 3.22
N PRO A 94 -12.58 -4.26 3.81
CA PRO A 94 -12.74 -4.29 5.26
C PRO A 94 -12.09 -5.51 5.92
N ARG A 95 -11.62 -6.49 5.14
CA ARG A 95 -10.99 -7.73 5.62
C ARG A 95 -9.47 -7.65 5.62
N PHE A 96 -8.88 -6.60 5.04
CA PHE A 96 -7.45 -6.46 5.00
C PHE A 96 -6.86 -6.32 6.41
N THR A 97 -5.77 -7.07 6.66
CA THR A 97 -4.98 -6.94 7.88
C THR A 97 -3.51 -7.28 7.58
N THR A 98 -2.61 -6.48 8.14
CA THR A 98 -1.16 -6.67 8.10
C THR A 98 -0.69 -7.88 8.92
N THR A 99 -1.51 -8.38 9.85
CA THR A 99 -1.16 -9.50 10.75
C THR A 99 -0.70 -10.76 10.00
N LEU A 100 -1.20 -10.97 8.78
CA LEU A 100 -0.89 -12.13 7.95
C LEU A 100 0.14 -11.82 6.84
N CYS A 101 0.62 -10.58 6.78
CA CYS A 101 1.68 -10.17 5.88
C CYS A 101 3.03 -10.30 6.59
N PRO A 102 4.06 -10.84 5.93
CA PRO A 102 5.42 -10.64 6.41
C PRO A 102 5.74 -9.15 6.26
N LEU A 103 6.03 -8.48 7.36
CA LEU A 103 6.28 -7.04 7.36
C LEU A 103 7.30 -6.76 8.45
N HIS A 104 8.26 -5.89 8.16
CA HIS A 104 9.27 -5.55 9.17
C HIS A 104 8.66 -4.67 10.26
N VAL A 105 8.93 -4.92 11.55
CA VAL A 105 8.34 -4.16 12.69
C VAL A 105 8.42 -2.64 12.55
N ASP A 106 9.54 -2.12 12.05
CA ASP A 106 9.75 -0.68 11.85
C ASP A 106 9.27 -0.13 10.48
N TYR A 107 8.36 -0.81 9.76
CA TYR A 107 7.89 -0.33 8.44
C TYR A 107 7.24 1.06 8.52
N GLN A 108 6.60 1.37 9.65
CA GLN A 108 5.92 2.66 9.88
C GLN A 108 6.92 3.82 9.88
N ASP A 109 8.12 3.61 10.42
CA ASP A 109 9.18 4.62 10.47
C ASP A 109 9.77 4.93 9.10
N ARG A 110 9.64 4.00 8.14
CA ARG A 110 10.08 4.15 6.75
C ARG A 110 8.95 4.57 5.80
N ALA A 111 7.73 4.76 6.31
CA ALA A 111 6.61 5.18 5.49
C ALA A 111 6.69 6.67 5.16
N VAL A 112 6.24 7.03 3.96
CA VAL A 112 6.13 8.43 3.52
C VAL A 112 4.68 8.87 3.54
N GLN A 113 4.41 10.06 4.06
CA GLN A 113 3.06 10.61 4.08
C GLN A 113 2.63 11.01 2.66
N LEU A 114 1.43 10.61 2.26
CA LEU A 114 0.78 11.04 1.02
C LEU A 114 0.04 12.35 1.24
N GLU A 115 0.24 13.28 0.31
CA GLU A 115 -0.47 14.56 0.29
C GLU A 115 -1.87 14.36 -0.29
N LEU A 116 -2.91 14.54 0.54
CA LEU A 116 -4.31 14.45 0.11
C LEU A 116 -4.82 15.73 -0.58
N GLY A 117 -3.95 16.71 -0.85
CA GLY A 117 -4.32 18.02 -1.40
C GLY A 117 -5.14 18.91 -0.45
N GLN A 118 -5.47 18.43 0.75
CA GLN A 118 -6.10 19.17 1.83
C GLN A 118 -5.02 19.75 2.74
N ARG A 119 -5.04 21.07 2.99
CA ARG A 119 -4.05 21.72 3.87
C ARG A 119 -4.21 21.21 5.31
N ASN A 120 -3.31 20.33 5.74
CA ASN A 120 -2.83 20.04 7.11
C ASN A 120 -3.79 20.27 8.30
N THR A 121 -5.09 20.01 8.20
CA THR A 121 -6.04 20.14 9.33
C THR A 121 -7.15 19.09 9.27
N VAL A 122 -6.82 17.86 8.88
CA VAL A 122 -7.81 16.77 8.79
C VAL A 122 -7.47 15.64 9.79
N PRO A 123 -8.48 14.91 10.30
CA PRO A 123 -8.24 13.85 11.27
C PRO A 123 -7.44 12.67 10.72
N LEU A 124 -7.40 12.51 9.39
CA LEU A 124 -6.76 11.41 8.71
C LEU A 124 -5.44 11.84 8.06
N THR A 125 -4.39 11.08 8.34
CA THR A 125 -3.15 11.09 7.54
C THR A 125 -2.99 9.75 6.83
N VAL A 126 -2.50 9.78 5.59
CA VAL A 126 -2.29 8.56 4.80
C VAL A 126 -0.80 8.39 4.56
N TRP A 127 -0.33 7.17 4.76
CA TRP A 127 1.07 6.79 4.75
C TRP A 127 1.26 5.66 3.77
N LEU A 128 2.33 5.75 2.98
CA LEU A 128 2.75 4.74 2.04
C LEU A 128 4.02 4.08 2.59
N PRO A 129 3.99 2.80 3.00
CA PRO A 129 5.18 2.07 3.38
C PRO A 129 6.24 2.11 2.27
N SER A 130 7.51 2.03 2.63
CA SER A 130 8.60 2.10 1.67
C SER A 130 8.46 1.03 0.56
N PRO A 131 9.07 1.21 -0.62
CA PRO A 131 9.04 0.19 -1.66
C PRO A 131 9.53 -1.19 -1.17
N LEU A 132 10.50 -1.20 -0.26
CA LEU A 132 11.01 -2.44 0.33
C LEU A 132 9.97 -3.09 1.25
N ASP A 133 9.31 -2.32 2.11
CA ASP A 133 8.31 -2.85 3.04
C ASP A 133 7.06 -3.38 2.29
N LEU A 134 6.63 -2.71 1.24
CA LEU A 134 5.57 -3.21 0.35
C LEU A 134 5.97 -4.47 -0.41
N ALA A 135 7.24 -4.57 -0.81
CA ALA A 135 7.74 -5.77 -1.46
C ALA A 135 7.75 -6.95 -0.47
N ILE A 136 8.17 -6.70 0.77
CA ILE A 136 8.19 -7.72 1.83
C ILE A 136 6.76 -8.17 2.13
N SER A 137 5.78 -7.27 2.23
CA SER A 137 4.36 -7.60 2.51
C SER A 137 3.74 -8.59 1.53
N LYS A 138 4.33 -8.74 0.34
CA LYS A 138 3.87 -9.62 -0.74
C LYS A 138 4.47 -11.02 -0.70
N LEU A 139 5.55 -11.23 0.05
CA LEU A 139 6.24 -12.53 0.17
C LEU A 139 5.35 -13.62 0.79
N GLY A 140 4.33 -13.25 1.57
CA GLY A 140 3.45 -14.23 2.22
C GLY A 140 2.54 -14.99 1.25
N ARG A 141 2.03 -14.29 0.22
CA ARG A 141 1.19 -14.90 -0.83
C ARG A 141 2.03 -15.41 -2.00
N PHE A 142 3.03 -14.61 -2.39
CA PHE A 142 4.02 -14.95 -3.41
C PHE A 142 3.44 -15.52 -4.73
N SER A 143 2.36 -14.93 -5.23
CA SER A 143 1.81 -15.27 -6.56
C SER A 143 2.64 -14.65 -7.69
N THR A 144 2.35 -15.02 -8.95
CA THR A 144 3.03 -14.42 -10.12
C THR A 144 2.90 -12.90 -10.14
N VAL A 145 1.72 -12.36 -9.81
CA VAL A 145 1.49 -10.90 -9.73
C VAL A 145 2.33 -10.28 -8.61
N ASP A 146 2.45 -10.97 -7.47
CA ASP A 146 3.27 -10.51 -6.35
C ASP A 146 4.76 -10.48 -6.71
N ILE A 147 5.25 -11.47 -7.46
CA ILE A 147 6.64 -11.49 -7.96
C ILE A 147 6.90 -10.27 -8.86
N ASP A 148 6.01 -9.99 -9.80
CA ASP A 148 6.16 -8.85 -10.70
C ASP A 148 6.09 -7.52 -9.93
N ASP A 149 5.15 -7.37 -8.99
CA ASP A 149 5.06 -6.19 -8.11
C ASP A 149 6.37 -6.00 -7.32
N ILE A 150 6.90 -7.06 -6.69
CA ILE A 150 8.15 -7.01 -5.92
C ILE A 150 9.31 -6.54 -6.81
N LEU A 151 9.45 -7.10 -8.00
CA LEU A 151 10.52 -6.72 -8.92
C LEU A 151 10.38 -5.26 -9.40
N LEU A 152 9.16 -4.74 -9.58
CA LEU A 152 8.94 -3.33 -9.91
C LEU A 152 9.25 -2.40 -8.73
N LEU A 153 8.92 -2.80 -7.50
CA LEU A 153 9.24 -2.06 -6.28
C LEU A 153 10.74 -2.01 -6.02
N LEU A 154 11.47 -3.11 -6.29
CA LEU A 154 12.93 -3.16 -6.17
C LEU A 154 13.68 -2.30 -7.21
N LYS A 155 12.98 -1.77 -8.22
CA LYS A 155 13.52 -0.77 -9.16
C LYS A 155 13.30 0.68 -8.72
N GLN A 156 12.56 0.91 -7.64
CA GLN A 156 12.31 2.26 -7.17
C GLN A 156 13.58 2.93 -6.61
N PRO A 157 13.73 4.25 -6.73
CA PRO A 157 14.86 4.96 -6.15
C PRO A 157 15.04 4.65 -4.67
N GLY A 158 16.27 4.30 -4.27
CA GLY A 158 16.60 3.96 -2.89
C GLY A 158 16.32 2.51 -2.49
N ALA A 159 15.65 1.72 -3.32
CA ALA A 159 15.54 0.28 -3.13
C ALA A 159 16.84 -0.42 -3.53
N CYS A 160 17.31 -1.36 -2.71
CA CYS A 160 18.43 -2.22 -3.08
C CYS A 160 18.21 -3.64 -2.56
N TRP A 161 18.75 -4.62 -3.28
CA TRP A 161 18.60 -6.03 -2.95
C TRP A 161 19.11 -6.37 -1.54
N ALA A 162 20.28 -5.84 -1.16
CA ALA A 162 20.90 -6.17 0.12
C ALA A 162 20.02 -5.77 1.30
N GLU A 163 19.39 -4.59 1.24
CA GLU A 163 18.50 -4.11 2.29
C GLU A 163 17.16 -4.86 2.28
N PHE A 164 16.61 -5.14 1.09
CA PHE A 164 15.43 -5.99 0.96
C PHE A 164 15.65 -7.36 1.60
N GLU A 165 16.74 -8.05 1.25
CA GLU A 165 17.07 -9.38 1.77
C GLU A 165 17.23 -9.34 3.29
N ARG A 166 17.93 -8.34 3.82
CA ARG A 166 18.08 -8.15 5.27
C ARG A 166 16.73 -8.00 5.98
N LEU A 167 15.92 -7.04 5.55
CA LEU A 167 14.60 -6.76 6.15
C LEU A 167 13.63 -7.94 6.00
N ALA A 168 13.65 -8.62 4.85
CA ALA A 168 12.83 -9.81 4.61
C ALA A 168 13.21 -10.96 5.55
N MET A 169 14.52 -11.22 5.71
CA MET A 169 15.02 -12.25 6.62
C MET A 169 14.74 -11.92 8.09
N GLU A 170 14.78 -10.64 8.48
CA GLU A 170 14.36 -10.21 9.81
C GLU A 170 12.85 -10.41 10.01
N SER A 171 12.02 -10.00 9.05
CA SER A 171 10.57 -10.21 9.09
C SER A 171 10.17 -11.68 9.19
N SER A 172 10.95 -12.56 8.54
CA SER A 172 10.75 -14.02 8.58
C SER A 172 10.86 -14.60 9.99
N GLN A 173 11.55 -13.95 10.93
CA GLN A 173 11.76 -14.50 12.28
C GLN A 173 10.49 -14.49 13.15
N TYR A 174 9.54 -13.61 12.83
CA TYR A 174 8.27 -13.44 13.56
C TYR A 174 7.05 -13.56 12.64
N TYR A 175 7.25 -13.82 11.35
CA TYR A 175 6.18 -14.14 10.44
C TYR A 175 5.56 -15.51 10.77
N VAL A 176 4.23 -15.55 10.90
CA VAL A 176 3.49 -16.76 11.29
C VAL A 176 3.07 -17.65 10.11
N GLY A 177 3.34 -17.21 8.88
CA GLY A 177 3.01 -17.95 7.65
C GLY A 177 4.14 -18.86 7.17
N PRO A 178 4.18 -19.17 5.85
CA PRO A 178 5.22 -20.02 5.27
C PRO A 178 6.63 -19.46 5.45
N ASP A 179 7.62 -20.36 5.42
CA ASP A 179 9.04 -19.98 5.36
C ASP A 179 9.31 -19.17 4.07
N LEU A 180 9.89 -17.99 4.23
CA LEU A 180 10.16 -17.04 3.15
C LEU A 180 11.49 -17.32 2.43
N ALA A 181 12.36 -18.18 2.96
CA ALA A 181 13.70 -18.41 2.41
C ALA A 181 13.67 -18.83 0.93
N GLY A 182 12.72 -19.71 0.56
CA GLY A 182 12.54 -20.14 -0.83
C GLY A 182 12.07 -19.01 -1.75
N ALA A 183 11.15 -18.17 -1.28
CA ALA A 183 10.65 -17.01 -2.02
C ALA A 183 11.75 -15.97 -2.25
N ILE A 184 12.54 -15.67 -1.21
CA ILE A 184 13.68 -14.76 -1.28
C ILE A 184 14.74 -15.29 -2.25
N ALA A 185 15.09 -16.58 -2.18
CA ALA A 185 16.05 -17.18 -3.10
C ALA A 185 15.57 -17.14 -4.55
N HIS A 186 14.28 -17.42 -4.80
CA HIS A 186 13.70 -17.30 -6.13
C HIS A 186 13.77 -15.87 -6.68
N LEU A 187 13.41 -14.88 -5.87
CA LEU A 187 13.50 -13.47 -6.25
C LEU A 187 14.94 -13.04 -6.54
N LYS A 188 15.92 -13.54 -5.77
CA LYS A 188 17.34 -13.22 -5.96
C LYS A 188 17.80 -13.60 -7.35
N TRP A 189 17.45 -14.81 -7.77
CA TRP A 189 17.73 -15.31 -9.11
C TRP A 189 17.07 -14.42 -10.19
N ARG A 190 15.77 -14.12 -10.05
CA ARG A 190 15.03 -13.26 -11.00
C ARG A 190 15.58 -11.82 -11.08
N TYR A 191 16.02 -11.28 -9.94
CA TYR A 191 16.57 -9.94 -9.84
C TYR A 191 17.94 -9.85 -10.54
N GLN A 192 18.77 -10.88 -10.37
CA GLN A 192 20.08 -10.98 -11.03
C GLN A 192 19.94 -11.16 -12.55
N GLU A 193 19.05 -12.05 -13.02
CA GLU A 193 18.79 -12.22 -14.46
C GLU A 193 18.42 -10.90 -15.14
N ARG A 194 17.56 -10.09 -14.50
CA ARG A 194 17.13 -8.80 -15.06
C ARG A 194 18.18 -7.69 -14.93
N GLY A 195 19.12 -7.82 -14.00
CA GLY A 195 20.24 -6.88 -13.85
C GLY A 195 21.27 -7.02 -14.97
N ASP A 196 21.42 -8.21 -15.53
CA ASP A 196 22.32 -8.48 -16.65
C ASP A 196 21.75 -7.95 -18.00
N ASP A 197 20.42 -7.82 -18.13
CA ASP A 197 19.76 -7.28 -19.33
C ASP A 197 19.88 -5.75 -19.48
N ASP A 198 20.08 -5.00 -18.39
CA ASP A 198 20.19 -3.51 -18.41
C ASP A 198 21.61 -3.00 -18.75
N PHE A 199 22.59 -3.91 -18.98
CA PHE A 199 23.96 -3.57 -19.41
C PHE A 199 24.28 -3.96 -20.87
N GLY A 200 23.26 -4.32 -21.65
CA GLY A 200 23.38 -4.65 -23.07
C GLY A 200 22.91 -3.54 -24.00
N ASP A 201 23.63 -2.41 -24.03
CA ASP A 201 23.64 -1.45 -25.15
C ASP A 201 25.02 -0.76 -25.27
#